data_AF-A0A7C5MH28-F1
#
_entry.id   AF-A0A7C5MH28-F1
#
_cell.length_a   1.000
_cell.length_b   1.000
_cell.length_c   1.000
_cell.angle_alpha   90.00
_cell.angle_beta   90.00
_cell.angle_gamma   90.00
#
_symmetry.space_group_name_H-M   'P 1'
#
loop_
_entity.id
_entity.type
_entity.pdbx_description
1 polymer ?
#
loop_
_entity_poly.entity_id
_entity_poly.type
_entity_poly.pdbx_seq_one_letter_code
_entity_poly.pdbx_strand_id
1 'polypeptide(L)'
;MNKAYGGQLLKSSELGYLEINDEVKHYWNRVWEVSRQVVSRVFEGKDHPLQLAENRWLSVLDINAVNVFLIFQLMKETLSKKVLVIGITKDTSASDFTRSVIPHASDMGLLESKSPLPNLKNDKAFLTIMAATNSELIRVPWRTLAYDTCFTTLVESREGERISLRAARKVVSRENLFIKSYFQLREFKTDPVTRSPVFVYDRFFNGSYDRDLTQKIDVYEQDKSISIYPYFEGSSVSDVDNLILYLLSCSDNPEVLEAYGHNQLLYLADKAVKAEIKSMRGMLRGVADLQLGTLARKERVFSISRRFRDLRAESEMKRSRVVGEGIRT
;
A
#
# COMPACT_ATOMS: atom_id res chain seq x y z
N MET A 1 20.18 26.55 -7.26
CA MET A 1 21.35 25.88 -7.87
C MET A 1 22.06 25.14 -6.76
N ASN A 2 22.00 23.81 -6.70
CA ASN A 2 22.37 22.97 -5.55
C ASN A 2 23.45 23.62 -4.64
N LYS A 3 23.01 24.16 -3.50
CA LYS A 3 23.32 25.52 -2.97
C LYS A 3 24.71 26.09 -3.32
N ALA A 4 24.85 26.63 -4.55
CA ALA A 4 26.10 27.05 -5.21
C ALA A 4 27.31 26.15 -4.88
N TYR A 5 26.99 24.86 -4.75
CA TYR A 5 27.79 23.66 -4.55
C TYR A 5 28.20 23.28 -3.13
N GLY A 6 27.55 23.84 -2.12
CA GLY A 6 27.60 23.30 -0.75
C GLY A 6 26.64 22.12 -0.48
N GLY A 7 25.93 21.62 -1.50
CA GLY A 7 25.09 20.40 -1.43
C GLY A 7 25.40 19.38 -2.52
N GLN A 8 26.58 19.52 -3.14
CA GLN A 8 27.28 18.78 -4.23
C GLN A 8 26.60 17.76 -5.16
N LEU A 9 25.31 17.91 -5.49
CA LEU A 9 24.73 17.43 -6.74
C LEU A 9 25.44 17.97 -8.00
N LEU A 10 25.89 19.23 -7.96
CA LEU A 10 26.41 19.96 -9.12
C LEU A 10 27.85 20.42 -8.86
N LYS A 11 28.64 20.51 -9.94
CA LYS A 11 30.04 20.97 -9.99
C LYS A 11 30.14 22.36 -10.62
N SER A 12 29.32 22.66 -11.63
CA SER A 12 29.22 24.00 -12.24
C SER A 12 27.81 24.23 -12.82
N SER A 13 27.44 25.50 -13.00
CA SER A 13 26.15 25.94 -13.55
C SER A 13 26.33 27.38 -14.02
N GLU A 14 26.49 27.51 -15.32
CA GLU A 14 26.56 28.76 -16.06
C GLU A 14 25.35 28.83 -17.01
N LEU A 15 25.13 29.98 -17.64
CA LEU A 15 24.00 30.15 -18.55
C LEU A 15 24.15 29.19 -19.74
N GLY A 16 23.32 28.15 -19.79
CA GLY A 16 23.35 27.11 -20.83
C GLY A 16 24.30 25.93 -20.56
N TYR A 17 25.03 25.90 -19.44
CA TYR A 17 25.94 24.81 -19.08
C TYR A 17 25.73 24.36 -17.64
N LEU A 18 25.46 23.07 -17.43
CA LEU A 18 25.28 22.43 -16.12
C LEU A 18 26.20 21.21 -16.03
N GLU A 19 27.09 21.17 -15.06
CA GLU A 19 27.96 20.01 -14.78
C GLU A 19 27.59 19.39 -13.43
N ILE A 20 27.34 18.08 -13.43
CA ILE A 20 27.00 17.29 -12.25
C ILE A 20 28.30 16.84 -11.57
N ASN A 21 28.32 16.75 -10.24
CA ASN A 21 29.49 16.18 -9.56
C ASN A 21 29.65 14.69 -9.93
N ASP A 22 30.85 14.30 -10.35
CA ASP A 22 31.17 12.92 -10.76
C ASP A 22 30.83 11.90 -9.65
N GLU A 23 30.95 12.28 -8.38
CA GLU A 23 30.60 11.42 -7.25
C GLU A 23 29.12 11.04 -7.22
N VAL A 24 28.21 11.93 -7.64
CA VAL A 24 26.76 11.67 -7.61
C VAL A 24 26.21 11.19 -8.96
N LYS A 25 26.98 11.31 -10.04
CA LYS A 25 26.56 10.97 -11.42
C LYS A 25 25.96 9.56 -11.53
N HIS A 26 26.48 8.61 -10.75
CA HIS A 26 26.03 7.22 -10.72
C HIS A 26 25.30 6.85 -9.42
N TYR A 27 24.82 7.82 -8.65
CA TYR A 27 24.17 7.58 -7.37
C TYR A 27 22.99 6.61 -7.48
N TRP A 28 22.09 6.82 -8.44
CA TRP A 28 20.94 5.92 -8.63
C TRP A 28 21.37 4.49 -8.96
N ASN A 29 22.41 4.32 -9.79
CA ASN A 29 22.93 2.99 -10.11
C ASN A 29 23.48 2.30 -8.86
N ARG A 30 24.17 3.03 -7.98
CA ARG A 30 24.68 2.49 -6.71
C ARG A 30 23.53 2.14 -5.76
N VAL A 31 22.53 3.01 -5.62
CA VAL A 31 21.34 2.76 -4.78
C VAL A 31 20.58 1.52 -5.25
N TRP A 32 20.40 1.39 -6.58
CA TRP A 32 19.78 0.22 -7.18
C TRP A 32 20.59 -1.04 -6.91
N GLU A 33 21.90 -1.01 -7.14
CA GLU A 33 22.77 -2.17 -6.93
C GLU A 33 22.76 -2.63 -5.47
N VAL A 34 22.84 -1.70 -4.51
CA VAL A 34 22.72 -2.00 -3.08
C VAL A 34 21.35 -2.61 -2.75
N SER A 35 20.27 -2.02 -3.26
CA SER A 35 18.91 -2.52 -3.04
C SER A 35 18.74 -3.94 -3.61
N ARG A 36 19.31 -4.19 -4.79
CA ARG A 36 19.28 -5.50 -5.46
C ARG A 36 20.09 -6.55 -4.69
N GLN A 37 21.24 -6.19 -4.12
CA GLN A 37 22.02 -7.11 -3.28
C GLN A 37 21.24 -7.54 -2.03
N VAL A 38 20.50 -6.62 -1.40
CA VAL A 38 19.61 -6.97 -0.28
C VAL A 38 18.52 -7.94 -0.74
N VAL A 39 17.86 -7.68 -1.88
CA VAL A 39 16.85 -8.58 -2.45
C VAL A 39 17.43 -9.97 -2.74
N SER A 40 18.57 -10.06 -3.43
CA SER A 40 19.21 -11.35 -3.74
C SER A 40 19.58 -12.11 -2.47
N ARG A 41 20.09 -11.44 -1.42
CA ARG A 41 20.31 -12.09 -0.12
C ARG A 41 19.03 -12.61 0.53
N VAL A 42 17.94 -11.87 0.44
CA VAL A 42 16.63 -12.26 1.02
C VAL A 42 16.04 -13.48 0.32
N PHE A 43 16.08 -13.52 -1.02
CA PHE A 43 15.36 -14.53 -1.79
C PHE A 43 16.23 -15.67 -2.34
N GLU A 44 17.53 -15.44 -2.54
CA GLU A 44 18.47 -16.38 -3.19
C GLU A 44 19.66 -16.74 -2.29
N GLY A 45 19.87 -15.97 -1.22
CA GLY A 45 21.02 -16.10 -0.32
C GLY A 45 20.95 -17.32 0.59
N LYS A 46 22.13 -17.82 0.98
CA LYS A 46 22.29 -18.84 2.04
C LYS A 46 22.58 -18.20 3.41
N ASP A 47 23.13 -16.99 3.41
CA ASP A 47 23.50 -16.24 4.61
C ASP A 47 22.28 -15.53 5.23
N HIS A 48 22.42 -15.06 6.47
CA HIS A 48 21.32 -14.34 7.13
C HIS A 48 20.98 -13.06 6.34
N PRO A 49 19.74 -12.91 5.83
CA PRO A 49 19.42 -11.90 4.82
C PRO A 49 19.48 -10.46 5.34
N LEU A 50 19.32 -10.27 6.65
CA LEU A 50 19.41 -8.97 7.33
C LEU A 50 20.81 -8.63 7.84
N GLN A 51 21.78 -9.55 7.74
CA GLN A 51 23.12 -9.32 8.25
C GLN A 51 24.02 -8.83 7.10
N LEU A 52 24.63 -7.65 7.27
CA LEU A 52 25.53 -7.08 6.27
C LEU A 52 26.98 -7.50 6.48
N ALA A 53 27.41 -7.57 7.74
CA ALA A 53 28.74 -7.98 8.19
C ALA A 53 28.64 -8.51 9.63
N GLU A 54 29.75 -8.96 10.21
CA GLU A 54 29.81 -9.32 11.63
C GLU A 54 29.26 -8.16 12.49
N ASN A 55 28.25 -8.46 13.31
CA ASN A 55 27.56 -7.51 14.19
C ASN A 55 26.91 -6.28 13.52
N ARG A 56 26.76 -6.27 12.18
CA ARG A 56 26.04 -5.21 11.45
C ARG A 56 24.77 -5.75 10.82
N TRP A 57 23.65 -5.21 11.26
CA TRP A 57 22.30 -5.64 10.88
C TRP A 57 21.56 -4.50 10.20
N LEU A 58 20.74 -4.85 9.20
CA LEU A 58 19.78 -3.93 8.61
C LEU A 58 18.72 -3.59 9.65
N SER A 59 18.53 -2.30 9.89
CA SER A 59 17.45 -1.79 10.70
C SER A 59 16.13 -1.74 9.91
N VAL A 60 15.03 -1.51 10.62
CA VAL A 60 13.73 -1.25 9.99
C VAL A 60 13.79 -0.03 9.06
N LEU A 61 14.58 0.99 9.40
CA LEU A 61 14.75 2.17 8.56
C LEU A 61 15.48 1.83 7.26
N ASP A 62 16.51 0.98 7.31
CA ASP A 62 17.26 0.54 6.13
C ASP A 62 16.36 -0.26 5.18
N ILE A 63 15.57 -1.19 5.71
CA ILE A 63 14.63 -1.97 4.92
C ILE A 63 13.54 -1.08 4.29
N ASN A 64 13.02 -0.11 5.05
CA ASN A 64 12.05 0.85 4.52
C ASN A 64 12.65 1.70 3.40
N ALA A 65 13.90 2.13 3.53
CA ALA A 65 14.60 2.86 2.46
C ALA A 65 14.78 2.00 1.21
N VAL A 66 15.22 0.74 1.36
CA VAL A 66 15.32 -0.22 0.26
C VAL A 66 13.97 -0.40 -0.43
N ASN A 67 12.88 -0.56 0.33
CA ASN A 67 11.53 -0.70 -0.24
C ASN A 67 11.12 0.52 -1.08
N VAL A 68 11.41 1.74 -0.62
CA VAL A 68 11.14 2.96 -1.38
C VAL A 68 11.91 2.96 -2.71
N PHE A 69 13.18 2.57 -2.69
CA PHE A 69 13.99 2.51 -3.91
C PHE A 69 13.51 1.43 -4.89
N LEU A 70 13.09 0.27 -4.38
CA LEU A 70 12.49 -0.79 -5.18
C LEU A 70 11.18 -0.32 -5.84
N ILE A 71 10.34 0.42 -5.12
CA ILE A 71 9.10 1.01 -5.66
C ILE A 71 9.42 2.01 -6.78
N PHE A 72 10.39 2.90 -6.60
CA PHE A 72 10.79 3.84 -7.65
C PHE A 72 11.38 3.14 -8.88
N GLN A 73 12.17 2.09 -8.68
CA GLN A 73 12.66 1.30 -9.82
C GLN A 73 11.52 0.57 -10.53
N LEU A 74 10.56 0.01 -9.78
CA LEU A 74 9.36 -0.62 -10.34
C LEU A 74 8.58 0.37 -11.20
N MET A 75 8.29 1.56 -10.66
CA MET A 75 7.63 2.64 -11.40
C MET A 75 8.36 2.99 -12.70
N LYS A 76 9.70 3.13 -12.66
CA LYS A 76 10.50 3.43 -13.84
C LYS A 76 10.39 2.33 -14.91
N GLU A 77 10.50 1.07 -14.50
CA GLU A 77 10.43 -0.09 -15.41
C GLU A 77 9.03 -0.26 -16.01
N THR A 78 7.98 -0.03 -15.22
CA THR A 78 6.60 -0.21 -15.68
C THR A 78 6.21 0.87 -16.67
N LEU A 79 6.59 2.12 -16.40
CA LEU A 79 6.35 3.23 -17.32
C LEU A 79 7.12 3.05 -18.63
N SER A 80 8.39 2.61 -18.60
CA SER A 80 9.18 2.40 -19.81
C SER A 80 8.65 1.25 -20.68
N LYS A 81 8.13 0.19 -20.05
CA LYS A 81 7.57 -0.99 -20.72
C LYS A 81 6.08 -0.85 -21.05
N LYS A 82 5.45 0.29 -20.74
CA LYS A 82 4.00 0.52 -20.90
C LYS A 82 3.15 -0.55 -20.18
N VAL A 83 3.61 -0.97 -19.01
CA VAL A 83 2.90 -1.93 -18.15
C VAL A 83 2.11 -1.16 -17.10
N LEU A 84 0.82 -1.49 -16.97
CA LEU A 84 -0.03 -0.97 -15.91
C LEU A 84 0.11 -1.85 -14.66
N VAL A 85 0.57 -1.24 -13.57
CA VAL A 85 0.61 -1.88 -12.25
C VAL A 85 -0.56 -1.36 -11.42
N ILE A 86 -1.30 -2.30 -10.82
CA ILE A 86 -2.47 -2.02 -9.99
C ILE A 86 -2.19 -2.62 -8.61
N GLY A 87 -1.95 -1.76 -7.63
CA GLY A 87 -1.98 -2.13 -6.22
C GLY A 87 -3.43 -2.27 -5.76
N ILE A 88 -3.73 -3.29 -4.95
CA ILE A 88 -5.07 -3.47 -4.36
C ILE A 88 -4.92 -3.56 -2.85
N THR A 89 -5.60 -2.66 -2.15
CA THR A 89 -5.64 -2.65 -0.68
C THR A 89 -6.97 -3.22 -0.19
N LYS A 90 -6.91 -4.38 0.48
CA LYS A 90 -8.06 -5.08 1.05
C LYS A 90 -8.70 -4.30 2.20
N ASP A 91 -7.86 -3.93 3.16
CA ASP A 91 -8.27 -3.26 4.39
C ASP A 91 -7.48 -1.97 4.53
N THR A 92 -8.21 -0.88 4.72
CA THR A 92 -7.65 0.46 4.85
C THR A 92 -8.31 1.17 6.02
N SER A 93 -7.49 1.85 6.82
CA SER A 93 -7.94 2.80 7.84
C SER A 93 -7.87 4.25 7.35
N ALA A 94 -7.65 4.45 6.04
CA ALA A 94 -7.47 5.76 5.48
C ALA A 94 -8.78 6.56 5.50
N SER A 95 -8.65 7.87 5.70
CA SER A 95 -9.76 8.82 5.74
C SER A 95 -9.52 10.03 4.82
N ASP A 96 -8.55 9.93 3.91
CA ASP A 96 -8.20 11.02 3.00
C ASP A 96 -9.34 11.42 2.06
N PHE A 97 -10.19 10.47 1.63
CA PHE A 97 -11.31 10.79 0.74
C PHE A 97 -12.31 11.72 1.42
N THR A 98 -12.76 11.34 2.61
CA THR A 98 -13.71 12.14 3.42
C THR A 98 -13.08 13.40 4.00
N ARG A 99 -11.79 13.37 4.34
CA ARG A 99 -11.10 14.47 5.04
C ARG A 99 -10.53 15.55 4.13
N SER A 100 -10.18 15.23 2.88
CA SER A 100 -9.56 16.20 1.95
C SER A 100 -10.13 16.17 0.55
N VAL A 101 -10.46 15.00 0.00
CA VAL A 101 -10.96 14.89 -1.39
C VAL A 101 -12.38 15.44 -1.52
N ILE A 102 -13.32 15.03 -0.65
CA ILE A 102 -14.70 15.53 -0.68
C ILE A 102 -14.76 17.05 -0.40
N PRO A 103 -14.10 17.59 0.65
CA PRO A 103 -14.06 19.03 0.87
C PRO A 103 -13.54 19.80 -0.34
N HIS A 104 -12.46 19.32 -0.97
CA HIS A 104 -11.92 19.94 -2.18
C HIS A 104 -12.90 19.87 -3.36
N ALA A 105 -13.52 18.72 -3.60
CA ALA A 105 -14.53 18.56 -4.64
C ALA A 105 -15.75 19.47 -4.41
N SER A 106 -16.14 19.69 -3.15
CA SER A 106 -17.21 20.61 -2.77
C SER A 106 -16.82 22.08 -3.05
N ASP A 107 -15.59 22.48 -2.72
CA ASP A 107 -15.05 23.83 -3.01
C ASP A 107 -14.99 24.11 -4.52
N MET A 108 -14.72 23.07 -5.32
CA MET A 108 -14.79 23.12 -6.79
C MET A 108 -16.21 23.11 -7.35
N GLY A 109 -17.24 22.99 -6.52
CA GLY A 109 -18.64 22.90 -6.96
C GLY A 109 -19.02 21.57 -7.62
N LEU A 110 -18.21 20.51 -7.44
CA LEU A 110 -18.51 19.18 -7.98
C LEU A 110 -19.52 18.41 -7.13
N LEU A 111 -19.60 18.74 -5.85
CA LEU A 111 -20.49 18.11 -4.88
C LEU A 111 -21.25 19.19 -4.13
N GLU A 112 -22.58 19.08 -4.09
CA GLU A 112 -23.42 19.88 -3.20
C GLU A 112 -23.52 19.20 -1.84
N SER A 113 -22.64 19.52 -0.89
CA SER A 113 -22.78 19.04 0.48
C SER A 113 -23.59 20.03 1.33
N LYS A 114 -24.90 19.80 1.44
CA LYS A 114 -25.79 20.60 2.30
C LYS A 114 -25.64 20.29 3.80
N SER A 115 -24.85 19.30 4.15
CA SER A 115 -24.71 18.79 5.52
C SER A 115 -23.27 18.32 5.77
N PRO A 116 -22.79 18.37 7.03
CA PRO A 116 -21.49 17.80 7.36
C PRO A 116 -21.48 16.30 7.09
N LEU A 117 -20.34 15.79 6.63
CA LEU A 117 -20.16 14.36 6.42
C LEU A 117 -20.31 13.60 7.75
N PRO A 118 -20.91 12.40 7.75
CA PRO A 118 -21.02 11.59 8.95
C PRO A 118 -19.62 11.24 9.47
N ASN A 119 -19.42 11.39 10.77
CA ASN A 119 -18.15 11.09 11.42
C ASN A 119 -17.92 9.58 11.52
N LEU A 120 -17.38 9.00 10.46
CA LEU A 120 -17.01 7.58 10.36
C LEU A 120 -15.50 7.40 10.48
N LYS A 121 -15.09 6.21 10.96
CA LYS A 121 -13.68 5.93 11.25
C LYS A 121 -12.76 5.95 10.02
N ASN A 122 -13.27 5.55 8.86
CA ASN A 122 -12.50 5.47 7.61
C ASN A 122 -13.39 5.54 6.38
N ASP A 123 -12.77 5.84 5.23
CA ASP A 123 -13.46 6.02 3.95
C ASP A 123 -14.14 4.73 3.45
N LYS A 124 -13.55 3.56 3.73
CA LYS A 124 -14.14 2.26 3.36
C LYS A 124 -15.51 2.08 4.02
N ALA A 125 -15.62 2.37 5.31
CA ALA A 125 -16.89 2.32 6.03
C ALA A 125 -17.88 3.35 5.50
N PHE A 126 -17.43 4.58 5.25
CA PHE A 126 -18.26 5.64 4.67
C PHE A 126 -18.84 5.23 3.31
N LEU A 127 -17.99 4.81 2.37
CA LEU A 127 -18.43 4.43 1.03
C LEU A 127 -19.28 3.17 1.04
N THR A 128 -19.01 2.21 1.93
CA THR A 128 -19.83 1.00 2.06
C THR A 128 -21.26 1.34 2.50
N ILE A 129 -21.40 2.18 3.53
CA ILE A 129 -22.73 2.62 4.01
C ILE A 129 -23.41 3.46 2.95
N MET A 130 -22.69 4.41 2.33
CA MET A 130 -23.23 5.29 1.30
C MET A 130 -23.74 4.50 0.10
N ALA A 131 -22.99 3.49 -0.38
CA ALA A 131 -23.42 2.62 -1.47
C ALA A 131 -24.62 1.73 -1.10
N ALA A 132 -24.66 1.19 0.12
CA ALA A 132 -25.74 0.31 0.56
C ALA A 132 -27.07 1.07 0.77
N THR A 133 -27.02 2.23 1.43
CA THR A 133 -28.20 3.07 1.68
C THR A 133 -28.78 3.66 0.40
N ASN A 134 -27.95 3.90 -0.62
CA ASN A 134 -28.35 4.44 -1.91
C ASN A 134 -28.31 3.36 -3.00
N SER A 135 -28.71 2.14 -2.67
CA SER A 135 -28.55 0.98 -3.56
C SER A 135 -29.30 1.08 -4.88
N GLU A 136 -30.40 1.84 -4.91
CA GLU A 136 -31.17 2.13 -6.11
C GLU A 136 -30.45 3.07 -7.08
N LEU A 137 -29.63 3.99 -6.56
CA LEU A 137 -28.91 5.00 -7.34
C LEU A 137 -27.50 4.54 -7.73
N ILE A 138 -26.83 3.80 -6.86
CA ILE A 138 -25.43 3.40 -7.04
C ILE A 138 -25.40 1.93 -7.44
N ARG A 139 -25.24 1.65 -8.73
CA ARG A 139 -25.08 0.29 -9.25
C ARG A 139 -23.61 -0.11 -9.32
N VAL A 140 -23.35 -1.39 -9.09
CA VAL A 140 -22.03 -1.99 -9.28
C VAL A 140 -21.84 -2.47 -10.73
N PRO A 141 -20.58 -2.55 -11.23
CA PRO A 141 -19.37 -2.08 -10.58
C PRO A 141 -19.27 -0.55 -10.61
N TRP A 142 -18.75 0.05 -9.54
CA TRP A 142 -18.49 1.49 -9.48
C TRP A 142 -17.11 1.77 -8.88
N ARG A 143 -16.58 2.96 -9.19
CA ARG A 143 -15.42 3.55 -8.54
C ARG A 143 -15.70 5.00 -8.16
N THR A 144 -14.97 5.53 -7.19
CA THR A 144 -14.92 6.99 -6.95
C THR A 144 -14.10 7.67 -8.05
N LEU A 145 -14.14 9.00 -8.07
CA LEU A 145 -13.10 9.76 -8.76
C LEU A 145 -11.72 9.34 -8.24
N ALA A 146 -10.75 9.33 -9.14
CA ALA A 146 -9.36 9.07 -8.84
C ALA A 146 -8.64 10.37 -8.48
N TYR A 147 -7.68 10.29 -7.56
CA TYR A 147 -6.99 11.44 -7.04
C TYR A 147 -5.57 11.08 -6.59
N ASP A 148 -4.72 12.08 -6.49
CA ASP A 148 -3.34 11.92 -6.08
C ASP A 148 -3.23 11.50 -4.60
N THR A 149 -2.32 10.59 -4.31
CA THR A 149 -1.99 10.25 -2.91
C THR A 149 -1.46 11.42 -2.09
N CYS A 150 -1.05 12.54 -2.68
CA CYS A 150 -0.67 13.73 -1.91
C CYS A 150 -1.80 14.23 -0.98
N PHE A 151 -3.06 13.98 -1.33
CA PHE A 151 -4.25 14.29 -0.51
C PHE A 151 -4.24 13.57 0.84
N THR A 152 -3.48 12.47 0.99
CA THR A 152 -3.29 11.78 2.27
C THR A 152 -2.64 12.65 3.34
N THR A 153 -1.89 13.67 2.93
CA THR A 153 -1.27 14.66 3.82
C THR A 153 -2.05 15.97 3.95
N LEU A 154 -3.20 16.09 3.27
CA LEU A 154 -4.06 17.26 3.31
C LEU A 154 -5.26 17.06 4.25
N VAL A 155 -5.77 18.18 4.74
CA VAL A 155 -7.03 18.31 5.49
C VAL A 155 -7.72 19.59 5.07
N GLU A 156 -9.03 19.65 5.30
CA GLU A 156 -9.78 20.90 5.20
C GLU A 156 -9.17 21.99 6.09
N SER A 157 -9.11 23.19 5.53
CA SER A 157 -8.67 24.40 6.21
C SER A 157 -9.66 24.84 7.30
N ARG A 158 -9.26 25.82 8.10
CA ARG A 158 -10.16 26.37 9.13
C ARG A 158 -11.24 27.22 8.48
N GLU A 159 -12.41 27.25 9.11
CA GLU A 159 -13.52 28.10 8.68
C GLU A 159 -13.05 29.56 8.53
N GLY A 160 -13.38 30.18 7.39
CA GLY A 160 -12.98 31.55 7.06
C GLY A 160 -11.61 31.71 6.39
N GLU A 161 -10.80 30.64 6.26
CA GLU A 161 -9.57 30.68 5.46
C GLU A 161 -9.89 30.71 3.95
N ARG A 162 -9.14 31.50 3.17
CA ARG A 162 -9.36 31.65 1.72
C ARG A 162 -9.04 30.37 0.93
N ILE A 163 -8.08 29.59 1.41
CA ILE A 163 -7.63 28.36 0.77
C ILE A 163 -8.26 27.18 1.51
N SER A 164 -8.95 26.31 0.78
CA SER A 164 -9.76 25.22 1.34
C SER A 164 -8.95 24.06 1.95
N LEU A 165 -7.66 23.94 1.62
CA LEU A 165 -6.82 22.82 2.07
C LEU A 165 -5.54 23.27 2.78
N ARG A 166 -5.11 22.47 3.76
CA ARG A 166 -3.83 22.63 4.46
C ARG A 166 -3.13 21.31 4.75
N ALA A 167 -1.81 21.36 4.91
CA ALA A 167 -1.00 20.20 5.24
C ALA A 167 -1.22 19.77 6.71
N ALA A 168 -1.71 18.54 6.93
CA ALA A 168 -1.98 17.96 8.24
C ALA A 168 -0.73 17.92 9.14
N ARG A 169 0.43 17.64 8.54
CA ARG A 169 1.72 17.51 9.22
C ARG A 169 2.73 18.58 8.79
N LYS A 170 2.23 19.76 8.44
CA LYS A 170 3.02 20.91 7.96
C LYS A 170 3.82 20.66 6.67
N VAL A 171 3.70 19.51 6.04
CA VAL A 171 4.37 19.17 4.79
C VAL A 171 3.38 18.43 3.90
N VAL A 172 3.29 18.85 2.65
CA VAL A 172 2.55 18.16 1.60
C VAL A 172 3.47 17.10 1.00
N SER A 173 2.95 15.88 0.88
CA SER A 173 3.67 14.81 0.20
C SER A 173 3.78 15.07 -1.31
N ARG A 174 4.77 14.45 -1.93
CA ARG A 174 5.09 14.63 -3.35
C ARG A 174 3.89 14.33 -4.25
N GLU A 175 3.63 15.20 -5.23
CA GLU A 175 2.58 14.99 -6.24
C GLU A 175 3.02 14.01 -7.35
N ASN A 176 2.04 13.52 -8.09
CA ASN A 176 2.16 12.72 -9.31
C ASN A 176 3.04 11.48 -9.11
N LEU A 177 2.90 10.82 -7.95
CA LEU A 177 3.59 9.56 -7.67
C LEU A 177 2.62 8.39 -7.78
N PHE A 178 1.55 8.42 -6.99
CA PHE A 178 0.50 7.42 -6.99
C PHE A 178 -0.87 8.08 -7.14
N ILE A 179 -1.72 7.44 -7.92
CA ILE A 179 -3.13 7.76 -8.06
C ILE A 179 -3.92 6.67 -7.36
N LYS A 180 -4.93 7.08 -6.60
CA LYS A 180 -5.74 6.21 -5.75
C LYS A 180 -7.21 6.41 -6.08
N SER A 181 -7.99 5.32 -6.00
CA SER A 181 -9.46 5.38 -6.01
C SER A 181 -10.06 4.21 -5.23
N TYR A 182 -11.32 4.37 -4.82
CA TYR A 182 -12.11 3.32 -4.18
C TYR A 182 -13.04 2.67 -5.20
N PHE A 183 -13.34 1.39 -5.03
CA PHE A 183 -14.24 0.66 -5.92
C PHE A 183 -15.04 -0.43 -5.20
N GLN A 184 -16.15 -0.83 -5.80
CA GLN A 184 -16.98 -1.96 -5.38
C GLN A 184 -17.49 -2.70 -6.61
N LEU A 185 -17.38 -4.03 -6.60
CA LEU A 185 -17.64 -4.85 -7.79
C LEU A 185 -19.01 -5.51 -7.81
N ARG A 186 -19.65 -5.76 -6.65
CA ARG A 186 -20.83 -6.63 -6.58
C ARG A 186 -21.90 -6.20 -5.60
N GLU A 187 -23.12 -6.62 -5.93
CA GLU A 187 -24.31 -6.63 -5.10
C GLU A 187 -25.03 -7.97 -5.26
N PHE A 188 -25.82 -8.38 -4.26
CA PHE A 188 -26.70 -9.53 -4.41
C PHE A 188 -27.87 -9.18 -5.33
N LYS A 189 -28.19 -10.07 -6.28
CA LYS A 189 -29.31 -9.86 -7.22
C LYS A 189 -30.66 -9.73 -6.52
N THR A 190 -30.85 -10.47 -5.43
CA THR A 190 -32.11 -10.51 -4.67
C THR A 190 -32.20 -9.45 -3.58
N ASP A 191 -31.05 -8.93 -3.14
CA ASP A 191 -30.97 -7.89 -2.13
C ASP A 191 -29.82 -6.92 -2.47
N PRO A 192 -30.09 -5.87 -3.24
CA PRO A 192 -29.07 -4.88 -3.63
C PRO A 192 -28.43 -4.14 -2.45
N VAL A 193 -29.01 -4.18 -1.24
CA VAL A 193 -28.41 -3.59 -0.04
C VAL A 193 -27.21 -4.41 0.43
N THR A 194 -27.26 -5.73 0.25
CA THR A 194 -26.14 -6.61 0.55
C THR A 194 -25.12 -6.56 -0.59
N ARG A 195 -23.93 -6.04 -0.30
CA ARG A 195 -22.90 -5.72 -1.31
C ARG A 195 -21.52 -6.25 -0.93
N SER A 196 -20.63 -6.35 -1.91
CA SER A 196 -19.22 -6.63 -1.65
C SER A 196 -18.59 -5.53 -0.79
N PRO A 197 -17.49 -5.82 -0.06
CA PRO A 197 -16.72 -4.76 0.56
C PRO A 197 -16.25 -3.72 -0.47
N VAL A 198 -16.09 -2.47 -0.02
CA VAL A 198 -15.36 -1.46 -0.80
C VAL A 198 -13.86 -1.72 -0.66
N PHE A 199 -13.17 -1.65 -1.78
CA PHE A 199 -11.72 -1.82 -1.89
C PHE A 199 -11.07 -0.52 -2.37
N VAL A 200 -9.76 -0.46 -2.23
CA VAL A 200 -8.94 0.61 -2.81
C VAL A 200 -8.03 -0.02 -3.85
N TYR A 201 -7.85 0.66 -4.97
CA TYR A 201 -6.70 0.43 -5.82
C TYR A 201 -5.81 1.66 -5.87
N ASP A 202 -4.54 1.42 -6.16
CA ASP A 202 -3.54 2.43 -6.45
C ASP A 202 -2.79 2.07 -7.74
N ARG A 203 -2.29 3.08 -8.43
CA ARG A 203 -1.47 2.94 -9.63
C ARG A 203 -0.41 4.02 -9.66
N PHE A 204 0.66 3.78 -10.42
CA PHE A 204 1.61 4.86 -10.70
C PHE A 204 0.99 5.92 -11.59
N PHE A 205 1.35 7.18 -11.34
CA PHE A 205 1.07 8.28 -12.26
C PHE A 205 1.80 8.06 -13.59
N ASN A 206 1.10 8.22 -14.71
CA ASN A 206 1.63 8.13 -16.04
C ASN A 206 1.41 9.44 -16.80
N GLY A 207 2.47 10.24 -16.91
CA GLY A 207 2.41 11.56 -17.54
C GLY A 207 2.07 11.58 -19.04
N SER A 208 1.94 10.42 -19.70
CA SER A 208 1.41 10.30 -21.07
C SER A 208 -0.11 10.26 -21.13
N TYR A 209 -0.79 9.86 -20.05
CA TYR A 209 -2.26 9.73 -19.98
C TYR A 209 -2.88 10.67 -18.94
N ASP A 210 -2.14 11.00 -17.88
CA ASP A 210 -2.69 11.65 -16.69
C ASP A 210 -2.45 13.17 -16.64
N ARG A 211 -1.60 13.70 -17.53
CA ARG A 211 -1.15 15.10 -17.48
C ARG A 211 -2.30 16.09 -17.59
N ASP A 212 -3.31 15.77 -18.40
CA ASP A 212 -4.46 16.65 -18.63
C ASP A 212 -5.40 16.73 -17.42
N LEU A 213 -5.24 15.81 -16.47
CA LEU A 213 -5.98 15.76 -15.20
C LEU A 213 -5.17 16.31 -14.02
N THR A 214 -3.98 16.86 -14.29
CA THR A 214 -3.20 17.57 -13.27
C THR A 214 -3.72 19.00 -13.13
N GLN A 215 -4.09 19.39 -11.90
CA GLN A 215 -4.70 20.69 -11.64
C GLN A 215 -3.87 21.50 -10.65
N LYS A 216 -3.86 22.82 -10.79
CA LYS A 216 -3.22 23.70 -9.82
C LYS A 216 -4.12 23.84 -8.59
N ILE A 217 -3.61 23.50 -7.42
CA ILE A 217 -4.30 23.67 -6.14
C ILE A 217 -3.40 24.49 -5.22
N ASP A 218 -3.93 25.57 -4.67
CA ASP A 218 -3.24 26.32 -3.61
C ASP A 218 -3.54 25.66 -2.26
N VAL A 219 -2.52 25.49 -1.42
CA VAL A 219 -2.62 24.84 -0.09
C VAL A 219 -1.76 25.56 0.94
N TYR A 220 -2.14 25.48 2.21
CA TYR A 220 -1.28 25.95 3.29
C TYR A 220 -0.25 24.91 3.73
N GLU A 221 1.03 25.24 3.62
CA GLU A 221 2.16 24.48 4.15
C GLU A 221 2.98 25.37 5.11
N GLN A 222 3.15 24.96 6.37
CA GLN A 222 3.81 25.78 7.41
C GLN A 222 3.28 27.22 7.48
N ASP A 223 1.96 27.38 7.34
CA ASP A 223 1.25 28.67 7.31
C ASP A 223 1.61 29.59 6.12
N LYS A 224 2.30 29.04 5.10
CA LYS A 224 2.54 29.69 3.82
C LYS A 224 1.64 29.10 2.76
N SER A 225 1.14 29.95 1.87
CA SER A 225 0.45 29.47 0.66
C SER A 225 1.50 28.96 -0.34
N ILE A 226 1.33 27.71 -0.77
CA ILE A 226 2.09 27.11 -1.86
C ILE A 226 1.10 26.58 -2.91
N SER A 227 1.54 26.55 -4.16
CA SER A 227 0.78 25.91 -5.24
C SER A 227 1.34 24.52 -5.51
N ILE A 228 0.49 23.52 -5.44
CA ILE A 228 0.79 22.13 -5.81
C ILE A 228 0.08 21.77 -7.13
N TYR A 229 0.57 20.73 -7.79
CA TYR A 229 0.03 20.25 -9.07
C TYR A 229 -0.30 18.76 -9.02
N PRO A 230 -1.29 18.34 -8.21
CA PRO A 230 -1.68 16.95 -8.12
C PRO A 230 -2.61 16.51 -9.26
N TYR A 231 -2.60 15.21 -9.49
CA TYR A 231 -3.65 14.55 -10.26
C TYR A 231 -5.00 14.63 -9.52
N PHE A 232 -6.04 15.10 -10.20
CA PHE A 232 -7.41 15.09 -9.69
C PHE A 232 -8.39 14.93 -10.85
N GLU A 233 -9.14 13.84 -10.86
CA GLU A 233 -10.05 13.52 -11.97
C GLU A 233 -11.21 14.54 -12.09
N GLY A 234 -11.75 15.01 -10.97
CA GLY A 234 -12.81 16.02 -10.94
C GLY A 234 -14.05 15.64 -11.75
N SER A 235 -14.47 16.51 -12.68
CA SER A 235 -15.57 16.25 -13.63
C SER A 235 -15.14 15.47 -14.87
N SER A 236 -13.84 15.36 -15.11
CA SER A 236 -13.31 14.64 -16.26
C SER A 236 -13.36 13.14 -15.98
N VAL A 237 -13.21 12.33 -17.02
CA VAL A 237 -13.24 10.87 -16.89
C VAL A 237 -11.87 10.32 -17.27
N SER A 238 -11.25 9.57 -16.37
CA SER A 238 -9.97 8.91 -16.65
C SER A 238 -10.18 7.54 -17.30
N ASP A 239 -9.67 7.42 -18.52
CA ASP A 239 -9.70 6.17 -19.29
C ASP A 239 -8.87 5.06 -18.61
N VAL A 240 -7.74 5.41 -18.00
CA VAL A 240 -6.87 4.45 -17.30
C VAL A 240 -7.59 3.88 -16.08
N ASP A 241 -8.23 4.73 -15.28
CA ASP A 241 -8.96 4.30 -14.09
C ASP A 241 -10.24 3.52 -14.43
N ASN A 242 -10.91 3.86 -15.53
CA ASN A 242 -12.02 3.07 -16.06
C ASN A 242 -11.56 1.71 -16.58
N LEU A 243 -10.43 1.65 -17.28
CA LEU A 243 -9.84 0.38 -17.71
C LEU A 243 -9.49 -0.50 -16.51
N ILE A 244 -8.97 0.07 -15.41
CA ILE A 244 -8.72 -0.67 -14.18
C ILE A 244 -10.02 -1.26 -13.62
N LEU A 245 -11.08 -0.45 -13.47
CA LEU A 245 -12.36 -0.94 -12.99
C LEU A 245 -12.89 -2.08 -13.88
N TYR A 246 -12.77 -1.94 -15.20
CA TYR A 246 -13.15 -2.97 -16.16
C TYR A 246 -12.36 -4.27 -15.92
N LEU A 247 -11.02 -4.21 -15.90
CA LEU A 247 -10.16 -5.38 -15.64
C LEU A 247 -10.47 -6.06 -14.30
N LEU A 248 -10.71 -5.26 -13.25
CA LEU A 248 -11.05 -5.77 -11.92
C LEU A 248 -12.41 -6.45 -11.90
N SER A 249 -13.39 -5.93 -12.64
CA SER A 249 -14.72 -6.54 -12.76
C SER A 249 -14.71 -7.85 -13.56
N CYS A 250 -13.85 -7.95 -14.59
CA CYS A 250 -13.65 -9.21 -15.32
C CYS A 250 -12.95 -10.30 -14.50
N SER A 251 -12.26 -9.91 -13.42
CA SER A 251 -11.50 -10.82 -12.55
C SER A 251 -12.29 -11.23 -11.30
N ASP A 252 -13.59 -10.92 -11.25
CA ASP A 252 -14.49 -11.37 -10.19
C ASP A 252 -15.00 -12.79 -10.48
N ASN A 253 -15.04 -13.66 -9.46
CA ASN A 253 -15.55 -15.02 -9.59
C ASN A 253 -16.76 -15.24 -8.66
N PRO A 254 -17.98 -15.37 -9.20
CA PRO A 254 -19.20 -15.57 -8.42
C PRO A 254 -19.35 -16.93 -7.76
N GLU A 255 -18.57 -17.92 -8.18
CA GLU A 255 -18.70 -19.29 -7.72
C GLU A 255 -17.97 -19.53 -6.39
N VAL A 256 -17.01 -18.66 -6.05
CA VAL A 256 -16.22 -18.76 -4.81
C VAL A 256 -16.82 -17.83 -3.76
N LEU A 257 -17.68 -18.36 -2.90
CA LEU A 257 -18.31 -17.60 -1.80
C LEU A 257 -17.28 -16.94 -0.87
N GLU A 258 -16.13 -17.57 -0.63
CA GLU A 258 -15.05 -16.99 0.19
C GLU A 258 -14.34 -15.82 -0.49
N ALA A 259 -14.48 -15.69 -1.81
CA ALA A 259 -14.03 -14.56 -2.60
C ALA A 259 -15.15 -13.53 -2.81
N TYR A 260 -16.29 -13.62 -2.09
CA TYR A 260 -17.41 -12.70 -2.30
C TYR A 260 -16.95 -11.24 -2.23
N GLY A 261 -17.02 -10.59 -3.38
CA GLY A 261 -16.60 -9.20 -3.55
C GLY A 261 -15.10 -8.96 -3.68
N HIS A 262 -14.25 -9.94 -3.33
CA HIS A 262 -12.83 -9.86 -3.59
C HIS A 262 -12.58 -10.17 -5.06
N ASN A 263 -11.75 -9.35 -5.70
CA ASN A 263 -11.15 -9.75 -6.97
C ASN A 263 -10.46 -11.13 -6.78
N GLN A 264 -10.70 -12.08 -7.69
CA GLN A 264 -10.22 -13.45 -7.58
C GLN A 264 -8.70 -13.50 -7.44
N LEU A 265 -7.97 -12.61 -8.11
CA LEU A 265 -6.51 -12.51 -8.02
C LEU A 265 -6.06 -12.16 -6.59
N LEU A 266 -6.76 -11.23 -5.94
CA LEU A 266 -6.49 -10.86 -4.54
C LEU A 266 -6.75 -12.04 -3.60
N TYR A 267 -7.83 -12.78 -3.82
CA TYR A 267 -8.14 -13.97 -3.03
C TYR A 267 -7.06 -15.05 -3.18
N LEU A 268 -6.63 -15.34 -4.41
CA LEU A 268 -5.57 -16.32 -4.69
C LEU A 268 -4.24 -15.90 -4.05
N ALA A 269 -3.87 -14.61 -4.17
CA ALA A 269 -2.67 -14.08 -3.55
C ALA A 269 -2.69 -14.20 -2.01
N ASP A 270 -3.79 -13.81 -1.36
CA ASP A 270 -3.96 -13.92 0.09
C ASP A 270 -3.87 -15.39 0.57
N LYS A 271 -4.45 -16.33 -0.19
CA LYS A 271 -4.37 -17.76 0.11
C LYS A 271 -2.93 -18.29 -0.02
N ALA A 272 -2.22 -17.92 -1.08
CA ALA A 272 -0.83 -18.33 -1.29
C ALA A 272 0.07 -17.83 -0.14
N VAL A 273 -0.01 -16.53 0.19
CA VAL A 273 0.79 -15.93 1.28
C VAL A 273 0.46 -16.57 2.62
N LYS A 274 -0.82 -16.81 2.93
CA LYS A 274 -1.22 -17.49 4.18
C LYS A 274 -0.68 -18.91 4.25
N ALA A 275 -0.63 -19.63 3.14
CA ALA A 275 -0.06 -20.97 3.09
C ALA A 275 1.46 -20.95 3.37
N GLU A 276 2.20 -20.02 2.76
CA GLU A 276 3.64 -19.84 3.00
C GLU A 276 3.94 -19.45 4.46
N ILE A 277 3.22 -18.47 5.01
CA ILE A 277 3.38 -18.05 6.42
C ILE A 277 3.12 -19.22 7.37
N LYS A 278 2.08 -20.04 7.09
CA LYS A 278 1.77 -21.21 7.90
C LYS A 278 2.91 -22.24 7.85
N SER A 279 3.49 -22.46 6.67
CA SER A 279 4.65 -23.35 6.49
C SER A 279 5.88 -22.82 7.24
N MET A 280 6.23 -21.55 7.05
CA MET A 280 7.37 -20.91 7.72
C MET A 280 7.25 -20.93 9.24
N ARG A 281 6.07 -20.62 9.80
CA ARG A 281 5.83 -20.71 11.25
C ARG A 281 6.01 -22.13 11.76
N GLY A 282 5.61 -23.13 10.97
CA GLY A 282 5.83 -24.55 11.28
C GLY A 282 7.32 -24.88 11.34
N MET A 283 8.09 -24.48 10.34
CA MET A 283 9.54 -24.69 10.28
C MET A 283 10.27 -23.99 11.43
N LEU A 284 9.98 -22.71 11.67
CA LEU A 284 10.60 -21.93 12.75
C LEU A 284 10.32 -22.53 14.13
N ARG A 285 9.08 -22.97 14.39
CA ARG A 285 8.77 -23.71 15.63
C ARG A 285 9.57 -25.01 15.70
N GLY A 286 9.67 -25.77 14.62
CA GLY A 286 10.47 -26.99 14.58
C GLY A 286 11.94 -26.76 14.92
N VAL A 287 12.57 -25.73 14.33
CA VAL A 287 13.96 -25.36 14.61
C VAL A 287 14.13 -24.87 16.05
N ALA A 288 13.22 -24.00 16.52
CA ALA A 288 13.23 -23.51 17.89
C ALA A 288 13.06 -24.66 18.89
N ASP A 289 12.16 -25.60 18.65
CA ASP A 289 11.98 -26.78 19.50
C ASP A 289 13.19 -27.71 19.48
N LEU A 290 13.89 -27.85 18.35
CA LEU A 290 15.13 -28.63 18.27
C LEU A 290 16.27 -27.97 19.07
N GLN A 291 16.48 -26.66 18.91
CA GLN A 291 17.54 -25.94 19.62
C GLN A 291 17.22 -25.73 21.11
N LEU A 292 16.02 -25.27 21.43
CA LEU A 292 15.58 -25.09 22.82
C LEU A 292 15.37 -26.43 23.50
N GLY A 293 14.91 -27.46 22.80
CA GLY A 293 14.74 -28.81 23.35
C GLY A 293 16.05 -29.54 23.59
N THR A 294 17.13 -29.19 22.90
CA THR A 294 18.49 -29.67 23.20
C THR A 294 19.11 -28.89 24.34
N LEU A 295 19.00 -27.56 24.35
CA LEU A 295 19.45 -26.69 25.45
C LEU A 295 18.74 -27.00 26.77
N ALA A 296 17.41 -27.10 26.77
CA ALA A 296 16.64 -27.41 27.97
C ALA A 296 16.91 -28.82 28.51
N ARG A 297 17.31 -29.78 27.65
CA ARG A 297 17.73 -31.13 28.06
C ARG A 297 19.12 -31.09 28.67
N LYS A 298 20.02 -30.31 28.07
CA LYS A 298 21.41 -30.13 28.52
C LYS A 298 21.47 -29.41 29.87
N GLU A 299 20.66 -28.35 30.05
CA GLU A 299 20.61 -27.52 31.25
C GLU A 299 19.62 -28.03 32.32
N ARG A 300 18.94 -29.17 32.09
CA ARG A 300 17.91 -29.74 32.99
C ARG A 300 16.78 -28.76 33.41
N VAL A 301 16.51 -27.73 32.61
CA VAL A 301 15.55 -26.66 32.94
C VAL A 301 14.09 -27.10 32.79
N PHE A 302 13.83 -28.27 32.19
CA PHE A 302 12.48 -28.78 31.93
C PHE A 302 11.59 -28.90 33.17
N SER A 303 12.15 -29.16 34.36
CA SER A 303 11.36 -29.31 35.59
C SER A 303 10.98 -27.99 36.26
N ILE A 304 11.58 -26.86 35.84
CA ILE A 304 11.42 -25.58 36.54
C ILE A 304 10.47 -24.63 35.79
N SER A 305 10.41 -24.67 34.45
CA SER A 305 9.68 -23.64 33.66
C SER A 305 8.38 -24.09 32.99
N ARG A 306 8.10 -25.40 32.85
CA ARG A 306 6.87 -25.89 32.19
C ARG A 306 6.08 -26.81 33.11
N ARG A 307 4.75 -26.64 33.14
CA ARG A 307 3.86 -27.55 33.87
C ARG A 307 3.79 -28.88 33.12
N PHE A 308 3.87 -30.00 33.84
CA PHE A 308 3.79 -31.36 33.27
C PHE A 308 2.58 -31.60 32.36
N ARG A 309 1.50 -30.83 32.56
CA ARG A 309 0.28 -30.90 31.75
C ARG A 309 0.52 -30.49 30.29
N ASP A 310 1.33 -29.46 30.07
CA ASP A 310 1.59 -28.91 28.74
C ASP A 310 2.49 -29.86 27.94
N LEU A 311 3.47 -30.49 28.61
CA LEU A 311 4.32 -31.53 28.02
C LEU A 311 3.52 -32.76 27.60
N ARG A 312 2.49 -33.13 28.37
CA ARG A 312 1.60 -34.25 28.06
C ARG A 312 0.74 -33.96 26.83
N ALA A 313 0.11 -32.78 26.78
CA ALA A 313 -0.71 -32.36 25.65
C ALA A 313 0.11 -32.28 24.34
N GLU A 314 1.36 -31.83 24.43
CA GLU A 314 2.27 -31.73 23.29
C GLU A 314 2.73 -33.12 22.79
N SER A 315 2.96 -34.07 23.72
CA SER A 315 3.25 -35.47 23.37
C SER A 315 2.05 -36.17 22.74
N GLU A 316 0.84 -35.93 23.25
CA GLU A 316 -0.41 -36.49 22.72
C GLU A 316 -0.74 -35.93 21.33
N MET A 317 -0.53 -34.63 21.08
CA MET A 317 -0.67 -34.04 19.73
C MET A 317 0.34 -34.61 18.72
N LYS A 318 1.58 -34.89 19.15
CA LYS A 318 2.57 -35.52 18.27
C LYS A 318 2.18 -36.97 17.94
N ARG A 319 1.61 -37.71 18.91
CA ARG A 319 1.08 -39.06 18.66
C ARG A 319 -0.13 -39.06 17.73
N SER A 320 -1.08 -38.13 17.90
CA SER A 320 -2.27 -38.08 17.03
C SER A 320 -1.93 -37.76 15.57
N ARG A 321 -0.89 -36.96 15.32
CA ARG A 321 -0.34 -36.73 13.97
C ARG A 321 0.25 -37.99 13.34
N VAL A 322 1.05 -38.75 14.11
CA VAL A 322 1.66 -40.01 13.63
C VAL A 322 0.61 -41.08 13.35
N VAL A 323 -0.43 -41.17 14.21
CA VAL A 323 -1.54 -42.11 14.00
C VAL A 323 -2.40 -41.72 12.78
N GLY A 324 -2.58 -40.42 12.51
CA GLY A 324 -3.29 -39.96 11.32
C GLY A 324 -2.56 -40.20 10.00
N GLU A 325 -1.22 -40.21 10.00
CA GLU A 325 -0.39 -40.51 8.83
C GLU A 325 -0.23 -42.02 8.59
N GLY A 326 -0.24 -42.85 9.65
CA GLY A 326 -0.16 -44.32 9.53
C GLY A 326 -1.44 -45.02 9.06
N ILE A 327 -2.57 -44.31 8.97
CA ILE A 327 -3.86 -44.84 8.46
C ILE A 327 -4.02 -44.56 6.95
N ARG A 328 -3.07 -43.84 6.31
CA ARG A 328 -3.11 -43.47 4.87
C ARG A 328 -2.08 -44.18 4.00
N THR A 329 -1.53 -45.30 4.45
CA THR A 329 -0.79 -46.29 3.63
C THR A 329 -1.56 -47.59 3.61
#